data_AF-A0A3D0YXY2-F1
#
_entry.id   AF-A0A3D0YXY2-F1
#
_cell.length_a   1.000
_cell.length_b   1.000
_cell.length_c   1.000
_cell.angle_alpha   90.00
_cell.angle_beta   90.00
_cell.angle_gamma   90.00
#
_symmetry.space_group_name_H-M   'P 1'
#
loop_
_entity.id
_entity.type
_entity.pdbx_description
1 polymer ?
#
loop_
_entity_poly.entity_id
_entity_poly.type
_entity_poly.pdbx_seq_one_letter_code
_entity_poly.pdbx_strand_id
1 'polypeptide(L)'
;MNLKERVRYLQGLSAGLKPDDGSSGSRVLGGMLEILDTVASRLDEMSDSHAELQSYIEMMDADLAQVEEGLLPEDEEGYPDITCPNCGIPVYEHREDFQPVDEPEEMIGSDRPPEGLPPCTTPS
;
A
#
# COMPACT_ATOMS: atom_id res chain seq x y z
N MET A 1 2.62 -18.07 -19.26
CA MET A 1 1.65 -17.61 -20.26
C MET A 1 0.96 -16.36 -19.72
N ASN A 2 1.37 -15.18 -20.17
CA ASN A 2 0.76 -13.89 -19.80
C ASN A 2 -0.64 -13.78 -20.46
N LEU A 3 -1.56 -13.02 -19.85
CA LEU A 3 -2.90 -12.78 -20.38
C LEU A 3 -2.87 -12.33 -21.85
N LYS A 4 -1.93 -11.47 -22.22
CA LYS A 4 -1.71 -10.97 -23.59
C LYS A 4 -1.42 -12.09 -24.59
N GLU A 5 -0.62 -13.08 -24.20
CA GLU A 5 -0.30 -14.25 -25.03
C GLU A 5 -1.55 -15.13 -25.24
N ARG A 6 -2.38 -15.25 -24.21
CA ARG A 6 -3.64 -16.01 -24.26
C ARG A 6 -4.67 -15.32 -25.15
N VAL A 7 -4.77 -13.99 -25.09
CA VAL A 7 -5.66 -13.20 -25.96
C VAL A 7 -5.21 -13.30 -27.42
N ARG A 8 -3.91 -13.17 -27.70
CA ARG A 8 -3.36 -13.33 -29.06
C ARG A 8 -3.54 -14.75 -29.61
N TYR A 9 -3.42 -15.77 -28.75
CA TYR A 9 -3.72 -17.15 -29.13
C TYR A 9 -5.19 -17.30 -29.57
N LEU A 10 -6.14 -16.74 -28.80
CA LEU A 10 -7.56 -16.75 -29.15
C LEU A 10 -7.86 -15.97 -30.44
N GLN A 11 -7.21 -14.82 -30.65
CA GLN A 11 -7.30 -14.05 -31.90
C GLN A 11 -6.80 -14.85 -33.11
N GLY A 12 -5.69 -15.56 -32.96
CA GLY A 12 -5.16 -16.45 -34.01
C GLY A 12 -6.11 -17.60 -34.33
N LEU A 13 -6.70 -18.21 -33.30
CA LEU A 13 -7.69 -19.27 -33.45
C LEU A 13 -8.96 -18.76 -34.14
N SER A 14 -9.45 -17.58 -33.74
CA SER A 14 -10.64 -16.97 -34.35
C SER A 14 -10.42 -16.58 -35.80
N ALA A 15 -9.24 -16.08 -36.18
CA ALA A 15 -8.91 -15.75 -37.56
C ALA A 15 -8.88 -16.99 -38.48
N GLY A 16 -8.41 -18.14 -37.97
CA GLY A 16 -8.40 -19.41 -38.70
C GLY A 16 -9.79 -20.00 -38.95
N LEU A 17 -10.80 -19.61 -38.17
CA LEU A 17 -12.17 -20.11 -38.26
C LEU A 17 -13.05 -19.37 -39.30
N LYS A 18 -12.50 -18.40 -40.05
CA LYS A 18 -13.25 -17.49 -40.93
C LYS A 18 -14.43 -16.82 -40.20
N PRO A 19 -14.16 -15.88 -39.28
CA PRO A 19 -15.20 -15.12 -38.61
C PRO A 19 -15.90 -14.14 -39.56
N ASP A 20 -15.40 -13.95 -40.77
CA ASP A 20 -15.98 -13.01 -41.75
C ASP A 20 -17.12 -13.64 -42.58
N ASP A 21 -17.88 -14.57 -42.00
CA ASP A 21 -19.16 -15.02 -42.56
C ASP A 21 -20.25 -13.93 -42.47
N GLY A 22 -19.92 -12.78 -41.86
CA GLY A 22 -20.82 -11.65 -41.65
C GLY A 22 -21.88 -11.90 -40.60
N SER A 23 -21.80 -13.03 -39.86
CA SER A 23 -22.75 -13.35 -38.80
C SER A 23 -22.61 -12.34 -37.66
N SER A 24 -23.74 -11.94 -37.06
CA SER A 24 -23.73 -11.02 -35.92
C SER A 24 -22.91 -11.56 -34.73
N GLY A 25 -22.76 -12.88 -34.61
CA GLY A 25 -21.96 -13.52 -33.57
C GLY A 25 -20.45 -13.34 -33.74
N SER A 26 -19.94 -13.41 -34.97
CA SER A 26 -18.50 -13.26 -35.21
C SER A 26 -18.00 -11.83 -35.00
N ARG A 27 -18.84 -10.83 -35.32
CA ARG A 27 -18.56 -9.42 -35.02
C ARG A 27 -18.48 -9.14 -33.52
N VAL A 28 -19.38 -9.74 -32.73
CA VAL A 28 -19.36 -9.63 -31.27
C VAL A 28 -18.10 -10.28 -30.69
N LEU A 29 -17.74 -11.48 -31.15
CA LEU A 29 -16.51 -12.15 -30.73
C LEU A 29 -15.26 -11.36 -31.08
N GLY A 30 -15.19 -10.75 -32.27
CA GLY A 30 -14.11 -9.85 -32.65
C GLY A 30 -13.97 -8.67 -31.69
N GLY A 31 -15.07 -7.96 -31.42
CA GLY A 31 -15.08 -6.85 -30.46
C GLY A 31 -14.69 -7.28 -29.03
N MET A 32 -15.14 -8.46 -28.58
CA MET A 32 -14.74 -9.01 -27.28
C MET A 32 -13.23 -9.26 -27.22
N LEU A 33 -12.63 -9.81 -28.28
CA LEU A 33 -11.18 -10.06 -28.34
C LEU A 33 -10.35 -8.78 -28.38
N GLU A 34 -10.84 -7.71 -29.02
CA GLU A 34 -10.20 -6.39 -28.99
C GLU A 34 -10.24 -5.75 -27.60
N ILE A 35 -11.38 -5.84 -26.90
CA ILE A 35 -11.51 -5.36 -25.52
C ILE A 35 -10.57 -6.15 -24.61
N LEU A 36 -10.50 -7.47 -24.74
CA LEU A 36 -9.59 -8.29 -23.95
C LEU A 36 -8.11 -7.97 -24.20
N ASP A 37 -7.73 -7.61 -25.43
CA ASP A 37 -6.36 -7.20 -25.76
C ASP A 37 -6.01 -5.83 -25.13
N THR A 38 -6.99 -4.93 -25.12
CA THR A 38 -6.87 -3.64 -24.44
C THR A 38 -6.73 -3.83 -22.93
N VAL A 39 -7.56 -4.69 -22.33
CA VAL A 39 -7.48 -5.01 -20.89
C VAL A 39 -6.13 -5.64 -20.55
N ALA A 40 -5.66 -6.61 -21.35
CA ALA A 40 -4.36 -7.23 -21.14
C ALA A 40 -3.23 -6.21 -21.19
N SER A 41 -3.26 -5.27 -22.14
CA SER A 41 -2.24 -4.23 -22.26
C SER A 41 -2.27 -3.24 -21.08
N ARG A 42 -3.46 -2.84 -20.61
CA ARG A 42 -3.58 -1.98 -19.43
C ARG A 42 -3.11 -2.65 -18.14
N LEU A 43 -3.34 -3.96 -18.01
CA LEU A 43 -2.86 -4.72 -16.86
C LEU A 43 -1.34 -4.83 -16.85
N ASP A 44 -0.71 -5.01 -18.01
CA ASP A 44 0.75 -4.98 -18.12
C ASP A 44 1.30 -3.60 -17.71
N GLU A 45 0.76 -2.50 -18.26
CA GLU A 45 1.14 -1.12 -17.89
C GLU A 45 0.99 -0.85 -16.37
N MET A 46 -0.09 -1.35 -15.78
CA MET A 46 -0.36 -1.23 -14.35
C MET A 46 0.63 -2.06 -13.52
N SER A 47 0.98 -3.26 -13.99
CA SER A 47 1.97 -4.11 -13.34
C SER A 47 3.35 -3.46 -13.31
N ASP A 48 3.75 -2.81 -14.41
CA ASP A 48 5.01 -2.08 -14.49
C ASP A 48 5.03 -0.91 -13.48
N SER A 49 3.93 -0.14 -13.42
CA SER A 49 3.79 0.95 -12.45
C SER A 49 3.85 0.45 -11.00
N HIS A 50 3.25 -0.71 -10.71
CA HIS A 50 3.32 -1.34 -9.40
C HIS A 50 4.73 -1.79 -9.02
N ALA A 51 5.51 -2.29 -9.99
CA ALA A 51 6.90 -2.68 -9.76
C ALA A 51 7.78 -1.47 -9.41
N GLU A 52 7.56 -0.33 -10.07
CA GLU A 52 8.23 0.92 -9.72
C GLU A 52 7.89 1.40 -8.31
N LEU A 53 6.61 1.33 -7.93
CA LEU A 53 6.16 1.67 -6.58
C LEU A 53 6.74 0.73 -5.52
N GLN A 54 6.85 -0.57 -5.80
CA GLN A 54 7.53 -1.51 -4.91
C GLN A 54 8.97 -1.10 -4.65
N SER A 55 9.72 -0.75 -5.70
CA SER A 55 11.10 -0.28 -5.56
C SER A 55 11.20 1.00 -4.73
N TYR A 56 10.24 1.91 -4.87
CA TYR A 56 10.20 3.13 -4.04
C TYR A 56 9.94 2.80 -2.56
N ILE A 57 9.03 1.88 -2.26
CA ILE A 57 8.75 1.44 -0.89
C ILE A 57 9.97 0.73 -0.28
N GLU A 58 10.65 -0.13 -1.04
CA GLU A 58 11.89 -0.78 -0.59
C GLU A 58 12.99 0.23 -0.25
N MET A 59 13.09 1.32 -1.02
CA MET A 59 14.02 2.40 -0.71
C MET A 59 13.65 3.12 0.59
N MET A 60 12.36 3.40 0.80
CA MET A 60 11.89 4.01 2.05
C MET A 60 12.17 3.12 3.27
N ASP A 61 11.96 1.81 3.15
CA ASP A 61 12.26 0.84 4.21
C ASP A 61 13.76 0.83 4.55
N ALA A 62 14.63 0.87 3.53
CA ALA A 62 16.07 0.96 3.73
C ALA A 62 16.51 2.28 4.40
N ASP A 63 15.82 3.39 4.12
CA ASP A 63 16.08 4.67 4.78
C ASP A 63 15.61 4.65 6.24
N LEU A 64 14.46 4.02 6.54
CA LEU A 64 13.95 3.86 7.90
C LEU A 64 14.86 2.96 8.74
N ALA A 65 15.37 1.87 8.18
CA ALA A 65 16.29 0.96 8.86
C ALA A 65 17.56 1.68 9.37
N GLN A 66 18.10 2.63 8.58
CA GLN A 66 19.25 3.45 9.00
C GLN A 66 18.91 4.38 10.18
N VAL A 67 17.68 4.90 10.22
CA VAL A 67 17.20 5.75 11.32
C VAL A 67 16.99 4.91 12.58
N GLU A 68 16.44 3.70 12.44
CA GLU A 68 16.23 2.76 13.53
C GLU A 68 17.55 2.34 14.19
N GLU A 69 18.57 2.01 13.40
CA GLU A 69 19.92 1.67 13.91
C GLU A 69 20.55 2.82 14.71
N GLY A 70 20.24 4.08 14.36
CA GLY A 70 20.78 5.26 15.04
C GLY A 70 19.99 5.70 16.29
N LEU A 71 18.75 5.26 16.46
CA LEU A 71 17.83 5.75 17.50
C LEU A 71 17.35 4.68 18.48
N LEU A 72 17.31 3.41 18.06
CA LEU A 72 16.86 2.29 18.88
C LEU A 72 18.09 1.51 19.39
N PRO A 73 18.35 1.47 20.71
CA PRO A 73 19.41 0.62 21.25
C PRO A 73 19.08 -0.86 20.95
N GLU A 74 20.05 -1.61 20.42
CA GLU A 74 19.92 -3.01 19.96
C GLU A 74 19.42 -4.00 21.04
N ASP A 75 19.38 -3.58 22.31
CA ASP A 75 19.23 -4.44 23.47
C ASP A 75 18.03 -4.09 24.39
N GLU A 76 17.25 -3.04 24.11
CA GLU A 76 16.09 -2.68 24.94
C GLU A 76 14.78 -2.86 24.17
N GLU A 77 13.96 -3.81 24.62
CA GLU A 77 12.53 -3.95 24.30
C GLU A 77 11.69 -2.79 24.90
N GLY A 78 12.25 -1.59 24.88
CA GLY A 78 11.69 -0.37 25.44
C GLY A 78 11.93 0.77 24.46
N TYR A 79 10.85 1.38 23.99
CA TYR A 79 10.95 2.64 23.26
C TYR A 79 11.66 3.65 24.18
N PRO A 80 12.62 4.42 23.68
CA PRO A 80 13.30 5.41 24.52
C PRO A 80 12.26 6.38 25.08
N ASP A 81 12.35 6.69 26.37
CA ASP A 81 11.52 7.73 27.00
C ASP A 81 11.88 9.09 26.38
N ILE A 82 11.20 9.45 25.30
CA ILE A 82 11.43 10.70 24.59
C ILE A 82 10.78 11.82 25.39
N THR A 83 11.58 12.52 26.19
CA THR A 83 11.17 13.77 26.84
C THR A 83 11.31 14.97 25.91
N CYS A 84 10.28 15.81 25.83
CA CYS A 84 10.33 17.05 25.08
C CYS A 84 11.42 17.97 25.66
N PRO A 85 12.41 18.43 24.87
CA PRO A 85 13.49 19.28 25.39
C PRO A 85 13.02 20.67 25.83
N ASN A 86 11.81 21.09 25.45
CA ASN A 86 11.25 22.39 25.80
C ASN A 86 10.54 22.39 27.16
N CYS A 87 9.90 21.29 27.56
CA CYS A 87 9.10 21.25 28.80
C CYS A 87 9.43 20.06 29.73
N GLY A 88 10.28 19.13 29.30
CA GLY A 88 10.70 17.97 30.09
C GLY A 88 9.62 16.91 30.31
N ILE A 89 8.47 17.03 29.65
CA ILE A 89 7.36 16.06 29.73
C ILE A 89 7.63 14.91 28.75
N PRO A 90 7.45 13.63 29.16
CA PRO A 90 7.55 12.50 28.23
C PRO A 90 6.46 12.58 27.16
N VAL A 91 6.86 12.47 25.90
CA VAL A 91 5.97 12.52 24.73
C VAL A 91 5.25 11.18 24.55
N TYR A 92 5.81 10.09 25.10
CA TYR A 92 5.24 8.75 25.09
C TYR A 92 5.51 8.09 26.46
N GLU A 93 4.49 7.45 27.05
CA GLU A 93 4.64 6.56 28.21
C GLU A 93 4.32 5.14 27.76
N HIS A 94 5.30 4.23 27.86
CA HIS A 94 5.04 2.82 27.60
C HIS A 94 4.18 2.25 28.74
N ARG A 95 2.92 1.95 28.45
CA ARG A 95 2.01 1.31 29.39
C ARG A 95 2.06 -0.21 29.19
N GLU A 96 2.53 -0.94 30.21
CA GLU A 96 2.66 -2.41 30.20
C GLU A 96 1.31 -3.15 30.09
N ASP A 97 0.21 -2.40 30.19
CA ASP A 97 -1.19 -2.85 30.18
C ASP A 97 -1.86 -2.88 28.80
N PHE A 98 -1.12 -2.61 27.71
CA PHE A 98 -1.68 -2.67 26.35
C PHE A 98 -1.82 -4.13 25.87
N GLN A 99 -2.98 -4.74 26.14
CA GLN A 99 -3.33 -6.02 25.51
C GLN A 99 -3.71 -5.77 24.04
N PRO A 100 -3.24 -6.58 23.08
CA PRO A 100 -3.73 -6.49 21.70
C PRO A 100 -5.24 -6.72 21.70
N VAL A 101 -6.01 -5.72 21.27
CA VAL A 101 -7.44 -5.86 21.04
C VAL A 101 -7.64 -6.61 19.73
N ASP A 102 -8.19 -7.83 19.81
CA ASP A 102 -8.43 -8.71 18.65
C ASP A 102 -9.52 -8.18 17.68
N GLU A 103 -10.18 -7.04 17.98
CA GLU A 103 -11.16 -6.38 17.11
C GLU A 103 -10.88 -4.86 17.04
N PRO A 104 -11.08 -4.21 15.87
CA PRO A 104 -10.88 -2.78 15.76
C PRO A 104 -11.99 -2.04 16.50
N GLU A 105 -11.69 -1.53 17.69
CA GLU A 105 -12.58 -0.58 18.35
C GLU A 105 -12.66 0.71 17.51
N GLU A 106 -13.88 1.22 17.34
CA GLU A 106 -14.11 2.52 16.71
C GLU A 106 -13.24 3.58 17.40
N MET A 107 -12.49 4.35 16.62
CA MET A 107 -11.59 5.39 17.10
C MET A 107 -12.37 6.45 17.89
N ILE A 108 -12.49 6.28 19.21
CA ILE A 108 -13.01 7.31 20.10
C ILE A 108 -11.87 8.30 20.31
N GLY A 109 -11.93 9.42 19.59
CA GLY A 109 -11.03 10.56 19.78
C GLY A 109 -11.11 11.06 21.22
N SER A 110 -10.14 10.66 22.03
CA SER A 110 -9.92 11.18 23.38
C SER A 110 -8.69 12.08 23.37
N ASP A 111 -8.77 13.19 22.66
CA ASP A 111 -7.96 14.38 22.96
C ASP A 111 -8.43 14.95 24.30
N ARG A 112 -8.02 14.31 25.40
CA ARG A 112 -8.10 14.94 26.72
C ARG A 112 -6.78 14.74 27.45
N PRO A 113 -5.95 15.79 27.58
CA PRO A 113 -4.79 15.71 28.45
C PRO A 113 -5.28 15.49 29.89
N PRO A 114 -4.52 14.75 30.71
CA PRO A 114 -4.82 14.63 32.14
C PRO A 114 -4.89 16.03 32.77
N GLU A 115 -5.96 16.30 33.51
CA GLU A 115 -6.16 17.59 34.16
C GLU A 115 -5.03 17.87 35.16
N GLY A 116 -4.18 18.85 34.86
CA GLY A 116 -3.13 19.33 35.77
C GLY A 116 -1.78 19.68 35.17
N LEU A 117 -1.51 19.43 33.88
CA LEU A 117 -0.24 19.85 33.27
C LEU A 117 -0.34 21.23 32.61
N PRO A 118 0.71 22.09 32.75
CA PRO A 118 0.74 23.37 32.06
C PRO A 118 0.70 23.13 30.54
N PRO A 119 -0.10 23.91 29.78
CA PRO A 119 -0.17 23.72 28.35
C PRO A 119 1.21 23.99 27.74
N CYS A 120 1.67 23.07 26.88
CA CYS A 120 2.73 23.37 25.94
C CYS A 120 2.17 24.40 24.94
N THR A 121 2.11 25.67 25.34
CA THR A 121 1.72 26.75 24.45
C THR A 121 2.85 26.92 23.44
N THR A 122 2.50 26.74 22.17
CA THR A 122 3.32 26.99 20.99
C THR A 122 4.21 28.23 21.16
N PRO A 123 5.52 28.17 20.82
CA PRO A 123 6.36 29.36 20.85
C PRO A 123 5.90 30.35 19.76
N SER A 124 5.83 31.64 20.12
CA SER A 124 5.65 32.77 19.19
C SER A 124 6.94 33.10 18.44
#